data_AF-A0A239H9Z7-F1
#
_entry.id   AF-A0A239H9Z7-F1
#
_cell.length_a   1.000
_cell.length_b   1.000
_cell.length_c   1.000
_cell.angle_alpha   90.00
_cell.angle_beta   90.00
_cell.angle_gamma   90.00
#
_symmetry.space_group_name_H-M   'P 1'
#
loop_
_entity.id
_entity.type
_entity.pdbx_description
1 polymer ?
#
loop_
_entity_poly.entity_id
_entity_poly.type
_entity_poly.pdbx_seq_one_letter_code
_entity_poly.pdbx_strand_id
1 'polypeptide(L)'
;MDGSDAMVAARGIGQGSEDGRHEARMNGLPRRLMAALPPEVHKAYYRLRDPEYYGKLQSLRTREISPDYPVTLAPMIARRAVFVHIPKCAGLSVADALFGCRGGGHLPITAYRLALTGREFREFFKFTFVRNPWDRVHSAYRFLKAGGLVPEDAARAERIIVPFPDFDAFLRGFIAGGDIWSAVHFRPQHAFVCLTGRSAPAVDFVGRYERLEDDYRHVCDRIGVEARLARLNPTGGSEGDYRRAYSDATAEIVARAYARDVELFGYSFDGGAS
;
A
#
# COMPACT_ATOMS: atom_id res chain seq x y z
N MET A 1 -37.12 -22.22 13.82
CA MET A 1 -36.67 -20.89 13.37
C MET A 1 -35.21 -20.84 13.73
N ASP A 2 -34.38 -21.37 12.84
CA ASP A 2 -32.95 -21.53 13.04
C ASP A 2 -32.28 -20.85 11.84
N GLY A 3 -31.51 -19.80 12.13
CA GLY A 3 -30.91 -18.90 11.16
C GLY A 3 -29.56 -19.46 10.74
N SER A 4 -29.59 -20.21 9.66
CA SER A 4 -28.46 -20.86 9.01
C SER A 4 -27.28 -19.91 8.73
N ASP A 5 -26.11 -20.39 9.15
CA ASP A 5 -24.79 -20.11 8.62
C ASP A 5 -24.78 -19.72 7.13
N ALA A 6 -24.30 -18.52 6.84
CA ALA A 6 -23.81 -18.14 5.52
C ALA A 6 -22.31 -17.84 5.63
N MET A 7 -21.54 -18.90 5.87
CA MET A 7 -20.09 -18.93 5.69
C MET A 7 -19.81 -18.88 4.18
N VAL A 8 -19.80 -17.68 3.60
CA VAL A 8 -19.41 -17.49 2.19
C VAL A 8 -17.89 -17.55 2.12
N ALA A 9 -17.39 -18.69 1.62
CA ALA A 9 -16.00 -18.90 1.26
C ALA A 9 -15.60 -17.92 0.14
N ALA A 10 -15.13 -16.74 0.51
CA ALA A 10 -14.43 -15.84 -0.39
C ALA A 10 -13.14 -16.54 -0.82
N ARG A 11 -13.10 -17.01 -2.07
CA ARG A 11 -11.85 -17.41 -2.74
C ARG A 11 -10.97 -16.17 -2.81
N GLY A 12 -10.10 -16.02 -1.81
CA GLY A 12 -9.18 -14.92 -1.73
C GLY A 12 -8.26 -14.91 -2.94
N ILE A 13 -8.33 -13.82 -3.67
CA ILE A 13 -7.47 -13.58 -4.82
C ILE A 13 -6.14 -13.13 -4.21
N GLY A 14 -5.11 -13.98 -4.31
CA GLY A 14 -3.75 -13.65 -3.92
C GLY A 14 -3.22 -12.44 -4.69
N GLN A 15 -3.50 -11.22 -4.23
CA GLN A 15 -3.12 -9.99 -4.91
C GLN A 15 -1.96 -9.23 -4.26
N GLY A 16 -1.36 -9.76 -3.18
CA GLY A 16 -0.29 -9.06 -2.45
C GLY A 16 1.13 -9.55 -2.71
N SER A 17 1.32 -10.82 -3.14
CA SER A 17 2.65 -11.45 -3.16
C SER A 17 3.29 -11.58 -4.54
N GLU A 18 2.53 -11.47 -5.63
CA GLU A 18 3.05 -11.65 -6.99
C GLU A 18 3.57 -10.35 -7.60
N ASP A 19 2.88 -9.22 -7.40
CA ASP A 19 3.22 -7.95 -8.04
C ASP A 19 4.59 -7.37 -7.60
N GLY A 20 5.02 -7.65 -6.37
CA GLY A 20 6.36 -7.29 -5.88
C GLY A 20 7.47 -8.24 -6.34
N ARG A 21 7.13 -9.50 -6.59
CA ARG A 21 8.06 -10.54 -7.09
C ARG A 21 8.19 -10.51 -8.62
N HIS A 22 7.22 -9.92 -9.32
CA HIS A 22 7.23 -9.81 -10.77
C HIS A 22 8.42 -8.97 -11.29
N GLU A 23 8.81 -7.92 -10.56
CA GLU A 23 10.04 -7.17 -10.88
C GLU A 23 11.34 -7.88 -10.47
N ALA A 24 11.30 -8.77 -9.48
CA ALA A 24 12.50 -9.33 -8.85
C ALA A 24 12.94 -10.70 -9.41
N ARG A 25 12.06 -11.44 -10.12
CA ARG A 25 12.31 -12.84 -10.49
C ARG A 25 12.42 -13.16 -11.98
N MET A 26 12.55 -12.19 -12.87
CA MET A 26 12.55 -12.46 -14.31
C MET A 26 13.69 -11.75 -15.04
N ASN A 27 14.44 -12.49 -15.87
CA ASN A 27 15.40 -11.97 -16.85
C ASN A 27 14.73 -10.90 -17.73
N GLY A 28 14.83 -9.64 -17.31
CA GLY A 28 14.17 -8.49 -17.91
C GLY A 28 15.18 -7.39 -18.22
N LEU A 29 14.72 -6.36 -18.92
CA LEU A 29 15.57 -5.22 -19.24
C LEU A 29 16.18 -4.60 -17.96
N PRO A 30 17.47 -4.20 -17.96
CA PRO A 30 18.08 -3.55 -16.82
C PRO A 30 17.24 -2.38 -16.32
N ARG A 31 17.13 -2.19 -15.00
CA ARG A 31 16.31 -1.12 -14.39
C ARG A 31 16.58 0.26 -14.97
N ARG A 32 17.84 0.57 -15.30
CA ARG A 32 18.24 1.84 -15.95
C ARG A 32 17.61 2.01 -17.32
N LEU A 33 17.52 0.94 -18.11
CA LEU A 33 16.88 0.97 -19.41
C LEU A 33 15.36 1.12 -19.26
N MET A 34 14.74 0.34 -18.37
CA MET A 34 13.29 0.45 -18.10
C MET A 34 12.88 1.85 -17.61
N ALA A 35 13.74 2.51 -16.83
CA ALA A 35 13.52 3.88 -16.37
C ALA A 35 13.56 4.92 -17.51
N ALA A 36 14.31 4.64 -18.58
CA ALA A 36 14.48 5.53 -19.73
C ALA A 36 13.41 5.33 -20.82
N LEU A 37 12.65 4.24 -20.78
CA LEU A 37 11.64 3.95 -21.81
C LEU A 37 10.48 4.97 -21.77
N PRO A 38 10.02 5.47 -22.94
CA PRO A 38 8.78 6.22 -23.02
C PRO A 38 7.60 5.41 -22.47
N PRO A 39 6.57 6.05 -21.87
CA PRO A 39 5.44 5.34 -21.26
C PRO A 39 4.74 4.34 -22.18
N GLU A 40 4.59 4.66 -23.46
CA GLU A 40 3.94 3.76 -24.42
C GLU A 40 4.79 2.54 -24.76
N VAL A 41 6.12 2.69 -24.81
CA VAL A 41 7.06 1.57 -24.99
C VAL A 41 7.06 0.69 -23.74
N HIS A 42 7.03 1.30 -22.55
CA HIS A 42 6.92 0.58 -21.30
C HIS A 42 5.65 -0.29 -21.24
N LYS A 43 4.50 0.27 -21.65
CA LYS A 43 3.24 -0.51 -21.73
C LYS A 43 3.30 -1.62 -22.78
N ALA A 44 3.83 -1.33 -23.96
CA ALA A 44 3.98 -2.33 -25.02
C ALA A 44 4.86 -3.49 -24.55
N TYR A 45 5.94 -3.22 -23.83
CA TYR A 45 6.79 -4.23 -23.22
C TYR A 45 6.00 -5.14 -22.28
N TYR A 46 5.26 -4.60 -21.31
CA TYR A 46 4.49 -5.42 -20.37
C TYR A 46 3.36 -6.18 -21.06
N ARG A 47 2.67 -5.57 -22.02
CA ARG A 47 1.63 -6.24 -22.81
C ARG A 47 2.16 -7.48 -23.55
N LEU A 48 3.39 -7.44 -24.03
CA LEU A 48 4.02 -8.57 -24.74
C LEU A 48 4.67 -9.57 -23.77
N ARG A 49 5.30 -9.07 -22.70
CA ARG A 49 6.11 -9.87 -21.78
C ARG A 49 5.28 -10.60 -20.73
N ASP A 50 4.19 -9.98 -20.28
CA ASP A 50 3.21 -10.51 -19.34
C ASP A 50 1.80 -10.00 -19.71
N PRO A 51 1.19 -10.59 -20.76
CA PRO A 51 -0.15 -10.22 -21.21
C PRO A 51 -1.23 -10.46 -20.14
N GLU A 52 -1.04 -11.44 -19.25
CA GLU A 52 -2.01 -11.76 -18.19
C GLU A 52 -2.04 -10.65 -17.14
N TYR A 53 -0.87 -10.26 -16.63
CA TYR A 53 -0.78 -9.13 -15.69
C TYR A 53 -1.26 -7.83 -16.32
N TYR A 54 -0.85 -7.55 -17.55
CA TYR A 54 -1.32 -6.36 -18.27
C TYR A 54 -2.85 -6.39 -18.44
N GLY A 55 -3.41 -7.52 -18.87
CA GLY A 55 -4.85 -7.72 -19.03
C GLY A 55 -5.62 -7.57 -17.72
N LYS A 56 -5.10 -8.12 -16.62
CA LYS A 56 -5.63 -7.94 -15.27
C LYS A 56 -5.72 -6.45 -14.91
N LEU A 57 -4.65 -5.69 -15.11
CA LEU A 57 -4.64 -4.25 -14.85
C LEU A 57 -5.65 -3.49 -15.72
N GLN A 58 -5.77 -3.84 -17.01
CA GLN A 58 -6.77 -3.21 -17.89
C GLN A 58 -8.19 -3.52 -17.42
N SER A 59 -8.46 -4.76 -16.98
CA SER A 59 -9.79 -5.15 -16.49
C SER A 59 -10.25 -4.36 -15.26
N LEU A 60 -9.32 -3.85 -14.44
CA LEU A 60 -9.67 -3.02 -13.27
C LEU A 60 -10.26 -1.66 -13.68
N ARG A 61 -10.05 -1.19 -14.91
CA ARG A 61 -10.57 0.12 -15.36
C ARG A 61 -12.09 0.15 -15.46
N THR A 62 -12.71 -0.97 -15.79
CA THR A 62 -14.15 -1.07 -16.13
C THR A 62 -14.92 -2.04 -15.24
N ARG A 63 -14.25 -2.68 -14.27
CA ARG A 63 -14.89 -3.66 -13.40
C ARG A 63 -15.93 -2.99 -12.50
N GLU A 64 -17.12 -3.56 -12.47
CA GLU A 64 -18.18 -3.17 -11.54
C GLU A 64 -17.81 -3.55 -10.10
N ILE A 65 -18.27 -2.75 -9.15
CA ILE A 65 -18.07 -3.01 -7.73
C ILE A 65 -19.01 -4.15 -7.34
N SER A 66 -18.46 -5.20 -6.73
CA SER A 66 -19.27 -6.26 -6.11
C SER A 66 -18.68 -6.68 -4.76
N PRO A 67 -19.47 -7.34 -3.88
CA PRO A 67 -18.98 -7.87 -2.62
C PRO A 67 -17.76 -8.80 -2.78
N ASP A 68 -17.71 -9.57 -3.87
CA ASP A 68 -16.61 -10.48 -4.19
C ASP A 68 -15.41 -9.78 -4.82
N TYR A 69 -15.60 -8.59 -5.41
CA TYR A 69 -14.57 -7.83 -6.12
C TYR A 69 -14.59 -6.35 -5.71
N PRO A 70 -14.14 -6.02 -4.49
CA PRO A 70 -14.17 -4.63 -4.01
C PRO A 70 -13.07 -3.75 -4.63
N VAL A 71 -12.26 -4.26 -5.57
CA VAL A 71 -11.11 -3.57 -6.19
C VAL A 71 -11.43 -3.21 -7.64
N THR A 72 -11.49 -1.91 -7.93
CA THR A 72 -11.73 -1.33 -9.25
C THR A 72 -11.14 0.09 -9.33
N LEU A 73 -10.72 0.49 -10.52
CA LEU A 73 -10.23 1.85 -10.83
C LEU A 73 -11.33 2.73 -11.41
N ALA A 74 -12.51 2.20 -11.73
CA ALA A 74 -13.56 2.98 -12.38
C ALA A 74 -13.94 4.27 -11.62
N PRO A 75 -14.15 4.26 -10.28
CA PRO A 75 -14.48 5.48 -9.54
C PRO A 75 -13.32 6.48 -9.45
N MET A 76 -12.07 6.01 -9.51
CA MET A 76 -10.87 6.84 -9.57
C MET A 76 -10.76 7.55 -10.92
N ILE A 77 -11.01 6.82 -12.02
CA ILE A 77 -11.02 7.36 -13.38
C ILE A 77 -12.13 8.39 -13.53
N ALA A 78 -13.35 8.09 -13.06
CA ALA A 78 -14.49 9.00 -13.10
C ALA A 78 -14.20 10.32 -12.36
N ARG A 79 -13.52 10.26 -11.21
CA ARG A 79 -13.11 11.42 -10.42
C ARG A 79 -11.82 12.08 -10.89
N ARG A 80 -11.17 11.53 -11.92
CA ARG A 80 -9.84 11.97 -12.40
C ARG A 80 -8.82 12.05 -11.26
N ALA A 81 -8.88 11.11 -10.31
CA ALA A 81 -8.05 11.08 -9.12
C ALA A 81 -7.59 9.66 -8.77
N VAL A 82 -6.31 9.48 -8.48
CA VAL A 82 -5.69 8.18 -8.17
C VAL A 82 -5.20 8.18 -6.73
N PHE A 83 -5.68 7.25 -5.92
CA PHE A 83 -5.16 7.01 -4.59
C PHE A 83 -4.23 5.80 -4.58
N VAL A 84 -2.94 6.03 -4.35
CA VAL A 84 -1.97 4.95 -4.14
C VAL A 84 -2.05 4.53 -2.68
N HIS A 85 -2.73 3.42 -2.41
CA HIS A 85 -2.98 2.94 -1.04
C HIS A 85 -1.80 2.12 -0.50
N ILE A 86 -1.05 2.74 0.41
CA ILE A 86 0.00 2.11 1.20
C ILE A 86 -0.62 1.40 2.43
N PRO A 87 -0.35 0.10 2.64
CA PRO A 87 -0.89 -0.63 3.78
C PRO A 87 -0.59 0.07 5.12
N LYS A 88 -1.57 0.02 6.03
CA LYS A 88 -1.50 0.56 7.40
C LYS A 88 -1.42 2.09 7.52
N CYS A 89 -1.77 2.81 6.45
CA CYS A 89 -1.85 4.27 6.40
C CYS A 89 -3.31 4.76 6.19
N ALA A 90 -4.28 4.18 6.92
CA ALA A 90 -5.72 4.46 6.80
C ALA A 90 -6.38 4.21 5.43
N GLY A 91 -5.71 3.51 4.50
CA GLY A 91 -6.16 3.52 3.12
C GLY A 91 -7.48 2.82 2.82
N LEU A 92 -7.92 1.84 3.61
CA LEU A 92 -9.28 1.28 3.43
C LEU A 92 -10.37 2.34 3.67
N SER A 93 -10.27 3.11 4.75
CA SER A 93 -11.23 4.16 5.07
C SER A 93 -11.20 5.32 4.08
N VAL A 94 -9.99 5.72 3.65
CA VAL A 94 -9.82 6.76 2.62
C VAL A 94 -10.41 6.29 1.29
N ALA A 95 -10.12 5.06 0.87
CA ALA A 95 -10.60 4.53 -0.39
C ALA A 95 -12.13 4.39 -0.40
N ASP A 96 -12.69 3.83 0.67
CA ASP A 96 -14.14 3.68 0.82
C ASP A 96 -14.86 5.03 0.81
N ALA A 97 -14.39 5.99 1.63
CA ALA A 97 -15.02 7.30 1.73
C ALA A 97 -14.95 8.12 0.42
N LEU A 98 -13.86 8.01 -0.34
CA LEU A 98 -13.69 8.80 -1.57
C LEU A 98 -14.23 8.10 -2.83
N PHE A 99 -14.19 6.76 -2.88
CA PHE A 99 -14.44 5.99 -4.10
C PHE A 99 -15.53 4.92 -3.96
N GLY A 100 -16.04 4.66 -2.75
CA GLY A 100 -17.06 3.63 -2.50
C GLY A 100 -16.56 2.20 -2.75
N CYS A 101 -15.24 2.01 -2.80
CA CYS A 101 -14.59 0.72 -3.06
C CYS A 101 -13.15 0.73 -2.52
N ARG A 102 -12.44 -0.40 -2.61
CA ARG A 102 -11.03 -0.52 -2.22
C ARG A 102 -10.05 0.03 -3.27
N GLY A 103 -10.54 0.70 -4.31
CA GLY A 103 -9.70 1.31 -5.35
C GLY A 103 -8.83 0.29 -6.06
N GLY A 104 -7.55 0.61 -6.25
CA GLY A 104 -6.55 -0.34 -6.75
C GLY A 104 -5.93 -1.26 -5.69
N GLY A 105 -6.52 -1.42 -4.50
CA GLY A 105 -5.95 -2.28 -3.45
C GLY A 105 -4.57 -1.78 -3.00
N HIS A 106 -3.53 -2.59 -3.16
CA HIS A 106 -2.14 -2.22 -2.83
C HIS A 106 -1.24 -2.08 -4.07
N LEU A 107 -1.83 -1.78 -5.23
CA LEU A 107 -1.07 -1.54 -6.45
C LEU A 107 -0.07 -0.37 -6.27
N PRO A 108 1.21 -0.54 -6.67
CA PRO A 108 2.16 0.56 -6.70
C PRO A 108 1.87 1.50 -7.88
N ILE A 109 2.42 2.71 -7.84
CA ILE A 109 2.29 3.73 -8.90
C ILE A 109 2.74 3.22 -10.28
N THR A 110 3.67 2.27 -10.32
CA THR A 110 4.12 1.61 -11.56
C THR A 110 2.99 0.82 -12.22
N ALA A 111 2.13 0.16 -11.44
CA ALA A 111 0.97 -0.55 -11.95
C ALA A 111 -0.12 0.43 -12.43
N TYR A 112 -0.35 1.53 -11.72
CA TYR A 112 -1.23 2.61 -12.20
C TYR A 112 -0.74 3.21 -13.53
N ARG A 113 0.58 3.36 -13.71
CA ARG A 113 1.17 3.82 -15.00
C ARG A 113 0.90 2.86 -16.15
N LEU A 114 0.77 1.57 -15.88
CA LEU A 114 0.41 0.55 -16.85
C LEU A 114 -1.10 0.50 -17.11
N ALA A 115 -1.92 0.66 -16.06
CA ALA A 115 -3.37 0.62 -16.14
C ALA A 115 -3.96 1.87 -16.82
N LEU A 116 -3.40 3.06 -16.58
CA LEU A 116 -3.92 4.33 -17.10
C LEU A 116 -3.33 4.69 -18.47
N THR A 117 -4.06 5.41 -19.32
CA THR A 117 -3.51 6.01 -20.54
C THR A 117 -2.40 7.02 -20.18
N GLY A 118 -1.52 7.33 -21.12
CA GLY A 118 -0.46 8.32 -20.87
C GLY A 118 -1.03 9.69 -20.48
N ARG A 119 -2.19 10.07 -21.05
CA ARG A 119 -2.90 11.30 -20.71
C ARG A 119 -3.49 11.26 -19.30
N GLU A 120 -4.24 10.22 -18.96
CA GLU A 120 -4.83 10.04 -17.63
C GLU A 120 -3.77 10.06 -16.53
N PHE A 121 -2.68 9.31 -16.69
CA PHE A 121 -1.61 9.26 -15.68
C PHE A 121 -0.96 10.63 -15.45
N ARG A 122 -0.80 11.44 -16.50
CA ARG A 122 -0.24 12.79 -16.38
C ARG A 122 -1.23 13.78 -15.76
N GLU A 123 -2.50 13.74 -16.17
CA GLU A 123 -3.48 14.79 -15.82
C GLU A 123 -4.26 14.53 -14.53
N PHE A 124 -4.42 13.27 -14.11
CA PHE A 124 -5.21 12.96 -12.92
C PHE A 124 -4.50 13.42 -11.66
N PHE A 125 -5.23 13.87 -10.64
CA PHE A 125 -4.63 14.16 -9.34
C PHE A 125 -4.26 12.84 -8.64
N LYS A 126 -2.98 12.61 -8.39
CA LYS A 126 -2.45 11.40 -7.75
C LYS A 126 -2.06 11.72 -6.32
N PHE A 127 -2.48 10.93 -5.35
CA PHE A 127 -2.11 11.16 -3.95
C PHE A 127 -1.90 9.86 -3.19
N THR A 128 -1.26 9.98 -2.03
CA THR A 128 -1.10 8.88 -1.07
C THR A 128 -1.16 9.40 0.36
N PHE A 129 -1.21 8.47 1.33
CA PHE A 129 -0.96 8.75 2.73
C PHE A 129 0.20 7.87 3.20
N VAL A 130 1.17 8.49 3.87
CA VAL A 130 2.30 7.81 4.53
C VAL A 130 2.13 7.85 6.04
N ARG A 131 2.85 6.97 6.73
CA ARG A 131 2.87 6.88 8.19
C ARG A 131 4.30 6.74 8.67
N ASN A 132 4.59 7.21 9.88
CA ASN A 132 5.86 6.99 10.55
C ASN A 132 6.28 5.51 10.43
N PRO A 133 7.48 5.19 9.90
CA PRO A 133 7.87 3.80 9.62
C PRO A 133 7.83 2.88 10.85
N TRP A 134 8.19 3.38 12.03
CA TRP A 134 8.17 2.61 13.28
C TRP A 134 6.75 2.30 13.75
N ASP A 135 5.87 3.30 13.71
CA ASP A 135 4.46 3.10 14.02
C ASP A 135 3.80 2.16 12.99
N ARG A 136 4.13 2.31 11.72
CA ARG A 136 3.60 1.49 10.64
C ARG A 136 4.01 0.01 10.78
N VAL A 137 5.26 -0.29 11.11
CA VAL A 137 5.74 -1.65 11.39
C VAL A 137 5.02 -2.25 12.59
N HIS A 138 4.91 -1.51 13.69
CA HIS A 138 4.20 -1.97 14.87
C HIS A 138 2.71 -2.26 14.57
N SER A 139 2.05 -1.37 13.82
CA SER A 139 0.67 -1.57 13.36
C SER A 139 0.51 -2.79 12.44
N ALA A 140 1.45 -3.01 11.53
CA ALA A 140 1.45 -4.17 10.64
C ALA A 140 1.64 -5.50 11.40
N TYR A 141 2.58 -5.53 12.36
CA TYR A 141 2.82 -6.70 13.22
C TYR A 141 1.55 -7.06 14.00
N ARG A 142 0.95 -6.09 14.70
CA ARG A 142 -0.27 -6.32 15.49
C ARG A 142 -1.44 -6.77 14.63
N PHE A 143 -1.59 -6.17 13.44
CA PHE A 143 -2.63 -6.53 12.49
C PHE A 143 -2.56 -7.99 12.05
N LEU A 144 -1.38 -8.45 11.65
CA LEU A 144 -1.19 -9.82 11.22
C LEU A 144 -1.23 -10.80 12.40
N LYS A 145 -0.70 -10.41 13.57
CA LYS A 145 -0.83 -11.20 14.81
C LYS A 145 -2.29 -11.44 15.21
N ALA A 146 -3.19 -10.52 14.89
CA ALA A 146 -4.63 -10.66 15.10
C ALA A 146 -5.36 -11.41 13.97
N GLY A 147 -4.65 -11.98 12.99
CA GLY A 147 -5.23 -12.77 11.89
C GLY A 147 -5.51 -11.98 10.61
N GLY A 148 -5.37 -10.65 10.61
CA GLY A 148 -5.61 -9.80 9.44
C GLY A 148 -7.08 -9.67 9.05
N LEU A 149 -7.36 -9.42 7.76
CA LEU A 149 -8.73 -9.25 7.24
C LEU A 149 -9.18 -10.35 6.28
N VAL A 150 -8.23 -11.06 5.67
CA VAL A 150 -8.49 -12.06 4.63
C VAL A 150 -7.65 -13.32 4.89
N PRO A 151 -8.04 -14.49 4.35
CA PRO A 151 -7.28 -15.74 4.52
C PRO A 151 -5.80 -15.63 4.14
N GLU A 152 -5.46 -14.80 3.16
CA GLU A 152 -4.07 -14.54 2.75
C GLU A 152 -3.26 -13.83 3.85
N ASP A 153 -3.90 -13.03 4.69
CA ASP A 153 -3.24 -12.38 5.82
C ASP A 153 -2.96 -13.38 6.93
N ALA A 154 -3.92 -14.24 7.25
CA ALA A 154 -3.72 -15.32 8.21
C ALA A 154 -2.59 -16.26 7.76
N ALA A 155 -2.62 -16.71 6.50
CA ALA A 155 -1.55 -17.53 5.92
C ALA A 155 -0.18 -16.83 5.90
N ARG A 156 -0.18 -15.49 5.81
CA ARG A 156 1.05 -14.69 5.92
C ARG A 156 1.52 -14.60 7.37
N ALA A 157 0.62 -14.41 8.33
CA ALA A 157 0.94 -14.38 9.76
C ALA A 157 1.63 -15.66 10.22
N GLU A 158 1.15 -16.83 9.78
CA GLU A 158 1.80 -18.12 10.05
C GLU A 158 3.27 -18.19 9.58
N ARG A 159 3.60 -17.49 8.49
CA ARG A 159 4.95 -17.52 7.91
C ARG A 159 5.88 -16.45 8.47
N ILE A 160 5.35 -15.29 8.89
CA ILE A 160 6.18 -14.12 9.21
C ILE A 160 6.01 -13.58 10.62
N ILE A 161 4.94 -13.97 11.32
CA ILE A 161 4.66 -13.54 12.70
C ILE A 161 4.85 -14.71 13.67
N VAL A 162 4.16 -15.83 13.44
CA VAL A 162 4.18 -17.02 14.33
C VAL A 162 5.58 -17.57 14.63
N PRO A 163 6.57 -17.55 13.71
CA PRO A 163 7.92 -18.03 14.01
C PRO A 163 8.67 -17.21 15.06
N PHE A 164 8.16 -16.03 15.45
CA PHE A 164 8.80 -15.13 16.40
C PHE A 164 7.96 -15.01 17.68
N PRO A 165 8.57 -15.23 18.87
CA PRO A 165 7.81 -15.26 20.13
C PRO A 165 7.21 -13.89 20.51
N ASP A 166 7.87 -12.80 20.16
CA ASP A 166 7.45 -11.43 20.48
C ASP A 166 7.84 -10.44 19.37
N PHE A 167 7.57 -9.15 19.63
CA PHE A 167 7.85 -8.08 18.68
C PHE A 167 9.36 -7.82 18.52
N ASP A 168 10.15 -7.91 19.60
CA ASP A 168 11.60 -7.67 19.54
C ASP A 168 12.29 -8.76 18.69
N ALA A 169 11.96 -10.03 18.91
CA ALA A 169 12.42 -11.16 18.10
C ALA A 169 11.97 -11.04 16.64
N PHE A 170 10.75 -10.56 16.39
CA PHE A 170 10.26 -10.29 15.03
C PHE A 170 11.09 -9.21 14.33
N LEU A 171 11.42 -8.11 15.02
CA LEU A 171 12.26 -7.05 14.45
C LEU A 171 13.67 -7.57 14.12
N ARG A 172 14.29 -8.29 15.06
CA ARG A 172 15.65 -8.84 14.88
C ARG A 172 15.73 -9.94 13.83
N GLY A 173 14.69 -10.76 13.71
CA GLY A 173 14.65 -11.84 12.73
C GLY A 173 14.17 -11.38 11.36
N PHE A 174 12.93 -10.88 11.28
CA PHE A 174 12.29 -10.60 10.00
C PHE A 174 12.59 -9.20 9.45
N ILE A 175 12.53 -8.14 10.27
CA ILE A 175 12.79 -6.79 9.74
C ILE A 175 14.27 -6.57 9.41
N ALA A 176 15.19 -7.09 10.25
CA ALA A 176 16.62 -6.92 10.03
C ALA A 176 17.18 -7.78 8.88
N GLY A 177 16.67 -9.00 8.69
CA GLY A 177 17.26 -9.99 7.76
C GLY A 177 16.28 -10.73 6.85
N GLY A 178 14.97 -10.51 7.01
CA GLY A 178 13.93 -11.13 6.20
C GLY A 178 13.58 -10.36 4.93
N ASP A 179 12.74 -10.96 4.09
CA ASP A 179 12.25 -10.35 2.85
C ASP A 179 11.04 -9.44 3.10
N ILE A 180 11.31 -8.24 3.62
CA ILE A 180 10.29 -7.19 3.81
C ILE A 180 9.68 -6.72 2.48
N TRP A 181 10.38 -6.90 1.36
CA TRP A 181 9.95 -6.42 0.04
C TRP A 181 8.81 -7.26 -0.54
N SER A 182 8.81 -8.58 -0.28
CA SER A 182 7.73 -9.49 -0.66
C SER A 182 6.53 -9.48 0.29
N ALA A 183 6.66 -8.88 1.47
CA ALA A 183 5.59 -8.79 2.45
C ALA A 183 4.87 -7.45 2.34
N VAL A 184 3.73 -7.40 1.65
CA VAL A 184 3.01 -6.15 1.32
C VAL A 184 2.84 -5.19 2.50
N HIS A 185 2.51 -5.68 3.69
CA HIS A 185 2.34 -4.87 4.90
C HIS A 185 3.64 -4.22 5.41
N PHE A 186 4.78 -4.87 5.18
CA PHE A 186 6.12 -4.42 5.61
C PHE A 186 6.95 -3.82 4.47
N ARG A 187 6.48 -3.87 3.22
CA ARG A 187 7.19 -3.30 2.06
C ARG A 187 7.39 -1.78 2.25
N PRO A 188 8.58 -1.21 1.99
CA PRO A 188 8.79 0.23 2.15
C PRO A 188 7.80 1.11 1.38
N GLN A 189 7.40 2.24 1.96
CA GLN A 189 6.37 3.15 1.44
C GLN A 189 6.77 3.76 0.10
N HIS A 190 8.03 4.15 -0.05
CA HIS A 190 8.55 4.66 -1.32
C HIS A 190 8.41 3.66 -2.48
N ALA A 191 8.36 2.35 -2.20
CA ALA A 191 8.18 1.32 -3.22
C ALA A 191 6.79 1.36 -3.87
N PHE A 192 5.81 1.98 -3.21
CA PHE A 192 4.47 2.17 -3.75
C PHE A 192 4.35 3.45 -4.56
N VAL A 193 5.15 4.47 -4.27
CA VAL A 193 4.93 5.83 -4.83
C VAL A 193 6.04 6.29 -5.76
N CYS A 194 7.21 5.64 -5.79
CA CYS A 194 8.30 6.00 -6.70
C CYS A 194 8.28 5.14 -7.95
N LEU A 195 8.51 5.78 -9.11
CA LEU A 195 8.75 5.06 -10.36
C LEU A 195 10.19 4.50 -10.40
N THR A 196 10.38 3.39 -11.10
CA THR A 196 11.70 2.79 -11.33
C THR A 196 12.68 3.83 -11.85
N GLY A 197 13.82 3.97 -11.16
CA GLY A 197 14.87 4.93 -11.49
C GLY A 197 14.62 6.37 -11.03
N ARG A 198 13.53 6.66 -10.32
CA ARG A 198 13.27 7.99 -9.73
C ARG A 198 13.47 7.99 -8.21
N SER A 199 14.02 9.08 -7.70
CA SER A 199 14.21 9.31 -6.26
C SER A 199 12.91 9.77 -5.60
N ALA A 200 12.22 10.74 -6.23
CA ALA A 200 11.02 11.38 -5.72
C ALA A 200 9.73 10.57 -5.99
N PRO A 201 8.68 10.74 -5.16
CA PRO A 201 7.36 10.18 -5.40
C PRO A 201 6.77 10.70 -6.73
N ALA A 202 6.05 9.82 -7.44
CA ALA A 202 5.31 10.12 -8.66
C ALA A 202 3.81 10.34 -8.37
N VAL A 203 3.54 11.05 -7.28
CA VAL A 203 2.21 11.52 -6.86
C VAL A 203 2.25 13.04 -6.67
N ASP A 204 1.11 13.69 -6.77
CA ASP A 204 0.95 15.14 -6.66
C ASP A 204 0.78 15.60 -5.20
N PHE A 205 0.34 14.72 -4.30
CA PHE A 205 0.20 15.00 -2.87
C PHE A 205 0.56 13.78 -2.00
N VAL A 206 1.27 14.03 -0.90
CA VAL A 206 1.63 13.02 0.11
C VAL A 206 1.08 13.50 1.46
N GLY A 207 -0.06 12.95 1.86
CA GLY A 207 -0.62 13.19 3.19
C GLY A 207 0.06 12.33 4.26
N ARG A 208 -0.09 12.70 5.53
CA ARG A 208 0.45 12.02 6.69
C ARG A 208 -0.66 11.43 7.53
N TYR A 209 -0.49 10.18 7.94
CA TYR A 209 -1.42 9.50 8.86
C TYR A 209 -1.54 10.25 10.19
N GLU A 210 -0.45 10.88 10.63
CA GLU A 210 -0.40 11.68 11.86
C GLU A 210 -1.27 12.96 11.78
N ARG A 211 -1.58 13.42 10.56
CA ARG A 211 -2.42 14.59 10.26
C ARG A 211 -3.59 14.21 9.36
N LEU A 212 -4.05 12.96 9.49
CA LEU A 212 -4.96 12.33 8.53
C LEU A 212 -6.20 13.18 8.26
N GLU A 213 -6.79 13.80 9.27
CA GLU A 213 -8.01 14.59 9.10
C GLU A 213 -7.78 15.85 8.24
N ASP A 214 -6.72 16.60 8.51
CA ASP A 214 -6.38 17.82 7.76
C ASP A 214 -5.99 17.50 6.32
N ASP A 215 -5.12 16.51 6.14
CA ASP A 215 -4.64 16.11 4.81
C ASP A 215 -5.75 15.43 3.99
N TYR A 216 -6.68 14.73 4.64
CA TYR A 216 -7.88 14.20 4.00
C TYR A 216 -8.81 15.33 3.54
N ARG A 217 -9.03 16.36 4.35
CA ARG A 217 -9.80 17.55 3.95
C ARG A 217 -9.19 18.22 2.72
N HIS A 218 -7.86 18.38 2.69
CA HIS A 218 -7.15 18.90 1.52
C HIS A 218 -7.42 18.07 0.25
N VAL A 219 -7.40 16.73 0.36
CA VAL A 219 -7.71 15.83 -0.76
C VAL A 219 -9.16 16.00 -1.21
N CYS A 220 -10.12 16.04 -0.29
CA CYS A 220 -11.54 16.27 -0.57
C CYS A 220 -11.77 17.56 -1.36
N ASP A 221 -11.18 18.67 -0.90
CA ASP A 221 -11.24 19.96 -1.58
C ASP A 221 -10.64 19.88 -2.99
N ARG A 222 -9.50 19.20 -3.12
CA ARG A 222 -8.77 19.08 -4.39
C ARG A 222 -9.52 18.26 -5.45
N ILE A 223 -10.34 17.29 -5.04
CA ILE A 223 -11.14 16.45 -5.94
C ILE A 223 -12.62 16.85 -6.01
N GLY A 224 -13.04 17.85 -5.23
CA GLY A 224 -14.41 18.38 -5.22
C GLY A 224 -15.44 17.41 -4.61
N VAL A 225 -15.09 16.73 -3.52
CA VAL A 225 -15.98 15.77 -2.84
C VAL A 225 -16.19 16.15 -1.39
N GLU A 226 -17.46 16.23 -0.98
CA GLU A 226 -17.85 16.31 0.43
C GLU A 226 -17.97 14.90 1.01
N ALA A 227 -16.88 14.40 1.60
CA ALA A 227 -16.87 13.12 2.29
C ALA A 227 -16.26 13.29 3.68
N ARG A 228 -16.65 12.41 4.61
CA ARG A 228 -16.07 12.34 5.94
C ARG A 228 -15.51 10.96 6.13
N LEU A 229 -14.33 10.87 6.71
CA LEU A 229 -13.83 9.59 7.19
C LEU A 229 -14.78 9.12 8.30
N ALA A 230 -15.32 7.91 8.16
CA ALA A 230 -15.92 7.23 9.30
C ALA A 230 -14.86 7.23 10.42
N ARG A 231 -15.26 7.59 11.64
CA ARG A 231 -14.36 7.50 12.80
C ARG A 231 -13.87 6.07 12.87
N LEU A 232 -12.64 5.85 12.40
CA LEU A 232 -11.93 4.62 12.67
C LEU A 232 -11.92 4.52 14.18
N ASN A 233 -12.41 3.40 14.72
CA ASN A 233 -12.11 3.07 16.11
C ASN A 233 -10.63 3.35 16.29
N PRO A 234 -10.24 4.17 17.29
CA PRO A 234 -8.86 4.48 17.55
C PRO A 234 -8.17 3.21 18.06
N THR A 235 -7.92 2.26 17.16
CA THR A 235 -6.91 1.23 17.35
C THR A 235 -5.51 1.85 17.43
N GLY A 236 -5.39 3.18 17.24
CA GLY A 236 -4.20 3.98 17.50
C GLY A 236 -4.36 5.11 18.53
N GLY A 237 -5.44 5.19 19.31
CA GLY A 237 -5.67 6.31 20.25
C GLY A 237 -5.64 5.98 21.74
N SER A 238 -5.52 4.71 22.15
CA SER A 238 -5.46 4.37 23.59
C SER A 238 -4.67 3.12 23.96
N GLU A 239 -3.92 2.50 23.03
CA GLU A 239 -3.08 1.33 23.35
C GLU A 239 -1.62 1.56 22.97
N GLY A 240 -0.98 2.41 23.77
CA GLY A 240 0.47 2.54 23.83
C GLY A 240 1.05 3.35 22.67
N ASP A 241 1.73 4.44 23.02
CA ASP A 241 2.75 5.01 22.17
C ASP A 241 3.64 3.89 21.62
N TYR A 242 3.65 3.68 20.29
CA TYR A 242 4.43 2.60 19.64
C TYR A 242 5.88 2.62 20.12
N ARG A 243 6.41 3.79 20.51
CA ARG A 243 7.76 3.96 21.04
C ARG A 243 8.05 3.01 22.20
N ARG A 244 7.06 2.71 23.04
CA ARG A 244 7.18 1.77 24.17
C ARG A 244 7.43 0.32 23.76
N ALA A 245 7.12 -0.03 22.52
CA ALA A 245 7.36 -1.36 21.97
C ALA A 245 8.80 -1.53 21.45
N TYR A 246 9.61 -0.47 21.45
CA TYR A 246 10.98 -0.50 20.94
C TYR A 246 11.99 -0.28 22.08
N SER A 247 13.14 -0.94 21.93
CA SER A 247 14.39 -0.48 22.53
C SER A 247 15.14 0.37 21.49
N ASP A 248 16.15 1.11 21.91
CA ASP A 248 17.01 1.88 20.99
C ASP A 248 17.57 0.96 19.88
N ALA A 249 18.03 -0.23 20.26
CA ALA A 249 18.58 -1.21 19.32
C ALA A 249 17.56 -1.68 18.27
N THR A 250 16.29 -1.87 18.64
CA THR A 250 15.27 -2.28 17.68
C THR A 250 14.67 -1.11 16.90
N ALA A 251 14.66 0.10 17.46
CA ALA A 251 14.35 1.31 16.72
C ALA A 251 15.36 1.53 15.58
N GLU A 252 16.65 1.29 15.81
CA GLU A 252 17.67 1.38 14.77
C GLU A 252 17.49 0.34 13.65
N ILE A 253 17.00 -0.86 13.96
CA ILE A 253 16.72 -1.89 12.94
C ILE A 253 15.70 -1.35 11.93
N VAL A 254 14.61 -0.76 12.42
CA VAL A 254 13.61 -0.13 11.56
C VAL A 254 14.19 1.09 10.85
N ALA A 255 14.99 1.91 11.53
CA ALA A 255 15.65 3.06 10.91
C ALA A 255 16.49 2.65 9.69
N ARG A 256 17.26 1.56 9.79
CA ARG A 256 18.06 1.02 8.68
C ARG A 256 17.21 0.40 7.60
N ALA A 257 16.26 -0.48 7.96
CA ALA A 257 15.41 -1.19 7.01
C ALA A 257 14.53 -0.23 6.17
N TYR A 258 14.13 0.89 6.76
CA TYR A 258 13.26 1.90 6.13
C TYR A 258 13.97 3.24 5.91
N ALA A 259 15.31 3.27 5.87
CA ALA A 259 16.12 4.50 5.79
C ALA A 259 15.65 5.45 4.67
N ARG A 260 15.29 4.89 3.51
CA ARG A 260 14.78 5.69 2.39
C ARG A 260 13.40 6.30 2.66
N ASP A 261 12.50 5.62 3.38
CA ASP A 261 11.23 6.21 3.78
C ASP A 261 11.45 7.32 4.82
N VAL A 262 12.38 7.09 5.75
CA VAL A 262 12.75 8.05 6.80
C VAL A 262 13.26 9.35 6.16
N GLU A 263 14.23 9.24 5.25
CA GLU A 263 14.77 10.39 4.51
C GLU A 263 13.73 11.05 3.62
N LEU A 264 13.04 10.26 2.76
CA LEU A 264 12.15 10.80 1.73
C LEU A 264 10.94 11.53 2.31
N PHE A 265 10.42 11.07 3.45
CA PHE A 265 9.23 11.64 4.08
C PHE A 265 9.53 12.42 5.36
N GLY A 266 10.81 12.65 5.67
CA GLY A 266 11.24 13.47 6.81
C GLY A 266 10.79 12.92 8.18
N TYR A 267 10.82 11.60 8.35
CA TYR A 267 10.45 10.98 9.61
C TYR A 267 11.63 10.87 10.59
N SER A 268 11.32 10.83 11.88
CA SER A 268 12.23 10.38 12.94
C SER A 268 11.48 9.45 13.90
N PHE A 269 12.21 8.77 14.78
CA PHE A 269 11.58 7.85 15.74
C PHE A 269 10.55 8.54 16.62
N ASP A 270 10.83 9.77 17.08
CA ASP A 270 9.93 10.51 17.97
C ASP A 270 8.84 11.30 17.25
N GLY A 271 8.84 11.28 15.92
CA GLY A 271 7.96 12.08 15.09
C GLY A 271 8.73 12.73 13.96
N GLY A 272 8.10 12.81 12.79
CA GLY A 272 8.67 13.51 11.63
C GLY A 272 8.41 15.00 11.70
N ALA A 273 9.38 15.80 11.25
CA ALA A 273 9.38 17.24 11.37
C ALA A 273 8.29 17.91 10.52
N SER A 274 7.67 18.92 11.13
CA SER A 274 7.03 20.14 10.57
C SER A 274 6.71 20.14 9.07
#